data_AF-A0A2T4JJ96-F1
#
_entry.id   AF-A0A2T4JJ96-F1
#
_cell.length_a   1.000
_cell.length_b   1.000
_cell.length_c   1.000
_cell.angle_alpha   90.00
_cell.angle_beta   90.00
_cell.angle_gamma   90.00
#
_symmetry.space_group_name_H-M   'P 1'
#
loop_
_entity.id
_entity.type
_entity.pdbx_description
1 polymer ?
#
loop_
_entity_poly.entity_id
_entity_poly.type
_entity_poly.pdbx_seq_one_letter_code
_entity_poly.pdbx_strand_id
1 'polypeptide(L)'
;MAGGPGFCDLPGWAEDDHAAALAAFCVTRDLWSEAPQTPIGGVAKAFFEAHFHPASIATPARLTGYYEPAVPGAQAPSARFAHPLYAAPAGLAPGKPWLTRAEIAATGALAGLELVWLETAIEAFLAQVQGSVRVMLEGGGSLRLGFAGKNGHPYRSIGAALIHRGAIEAGQMSAQAIRDWCAAHPAQVADLLNENPSFVFFRPLDLPEDAGPQGAMGRPLTALRSLAVDPAHVPLGAPVWVACPGLPPRLMIAQDTGSAIRGGRAGRYLFWHRRGGGRAGRCAECHGPDPGAAPEGGHMTRRRPRKPSAEERDLWLRVAASTTALHPARSAAADDNDPPKPPQQPAPPQKSRSDFAGFHIGQSARAAALRVDLAPSPAERLAQAPIRMDRKAHQKMTRGKLDPEARIDLHGMTLAEAHPELIRFLLNAHTAGRRLVLVITGKGKRGHDEGPIPQRQGVLRHQVPHWLHQPPLGQVVLQVSQAHLKHGGAGAYYVYLRRGG
;
A
#
# COMPACT_ATOMS: atom_id res chain seq x y z
N MET A 1 -11.68 9.20 29.75
CA MET A 1 -11.59 9.03 28.28
C MET A 1 -10.19 8.52 27.97
N ALA A 2 -10.02 7.57 27.04
CA ALA A 2 -8.71 6.98 26.76
C ALA A 2 -7.87 7.91 25.86
N GLY A 3 -6.57 8.01 26.15
CA GLY A 3 -5.62 8.74 25.30
C GLY A 3 -5.26 7.98 24.03
N GLY A 4 -4.63 8.68 23.07
CA GLY A 4 -3.94 8.05 21.95
C GLY A 4 -2.60 7.42 22.39
N PRO A 5 -1.99 6.56 21.56
CA PRO A 5 -0.76 5.86 21.91
C PRO A 5 0.43 6.84 22.02
N GLY A 6 1.16 6.78 23.12
CA GLY A 6 2.50 7.35 23.24
C GLY A 6 3.55 6.46 22.58
N PHE A 7 4.80 6.90 22.59
CA PHE A 7 5.93 6.09 22.10
C PHE A 7 6.13 4.79 22.90
N CYS A 8 5.72 4.76 24.17
CA CYS A 8 5.68 3.56 25.01
C CYS A 8 4.62 2.53 24.58
N ASP A 9 3.58 2.94 23.85
CA ASP A 9 2.52 2.05 23.34
C ASP A 9 2.86 1.48 21.94
N LEU A 10 3.99 1.88 21.35
CA LEU A 10 4.47 1.37 20.07
C LEU A 10 5.28 0.07 20.27
N PRO A 11 4.78 -1.10 19.84
CA PRO A 11 5.43 -2.38 20.15
C PRO A 11 6.75 -2.50 19.39
N GLY A 12 7.84 -2.70 20.13
CA GLY A 12 9.21 -2.76 19.58
C GLY A 12 9.91 -1.40 19.43
N TRP A 13 9.35 -0.32 20.00
CA TRP A 13 9.94 1.02 19.87
C TRP A 13 11.33 1.13 20.50
N ALA A 14 11.54 0.63 21.72
CA ALA A 14 12.82 0.78 22.40
C ALA A 14 13.96 0.00 21.71
N GLU A 15 13.60 -1.03 20.94
CA GLU A 15 14.48 -2.00 20.31
C GLU A 15 14.91 -1.62 18.88
N ASP A 16 14.36 -0.54 18.29
CA ASP A 16 14.71 -0.13 16.93
C ASP A 16 16.02 0.67 16.85
N ASP A 17 16.74 0.49 15.74
CA ASP A 17 17.89 1.31 15.37
C ASP A 17 17.42 2.68 14.84
N HIS A 18 17.14 3.56 15.80
CA HIS A 18 16.79 4.95 15.55
C HIS A 18 17.91 5.74 14.86
N ALA A 19 19.17 5.29 14.94
CA ALA A 19 20.28 5.98 14.28
C ALA A 19 20.20 5.82 12.77
N ALA A 20 19.91 4.61 12.26
CA ALA A 20 19.60 4.41 10.85
C ALA A 20 18.28 5.08 10.41
N ALA A 21 17.27 5.18 11.29
CA ALA A 21 16.05 5.92 11.00
C ALA A 21 16.30 7.44 10.88
N LEU A 22 17.14 8.01 11.77
CA LEU A 22 17.56 9.40 11.72
C LEU A 22 18.45 9.68 10.51
N ALA A 23 19.39 8.78 10.18
CA ALA A 23 20.20 8.87 8.97
C ALA A 23 19.33 8.90 7.71
N ALA A 24 18.33 8.01 7.61
CA ALA A 24 17.36 8.03 6.51
C ALA A 24 16.55 9.33 6.48
N PHE A 25 16.09 9.84 7.63
CA PHE A 25 15.37 11.12 7.71
C PHE A 25 16.22 12.29 7.19
N CYS A 26 17.49 12.35 7.61
CA CYS A 26 18.47 13.36 7.18
C CYS A 26 18.65 13.46 5.66
N VAL A 27 18.48 12.36 4.92
CA VAL A 27 18.60 12.33 3.44
C VAL A 27 17.57 13.23 2.73
N THR A 28 16.40 13.45 3.35
CA THR A 28 15.34 14.32 2.83
C THR A 28 15.02 15.53 3.73
N ARG A 29 15.63 15.62 4.92
CA ARG A 29 15.36 16.66 5.92
C ARG A 29 15.60 18.08 5.40
N ASP A 30 16.56 18.26 4.49
CA ASP A 30 16.92 19.57 3.93
C ASP A 30 15.86 20.15 2.97
N LEU A 31 14.89 19.33 2.53
CA LEU A 31 13.77 19.74 1.71
C LEU A 31 12.62 20.38 2.52
N TRP A 32 12.68 20.30 3.86
CA TRP A 32 11.67 20.82 4.79
C TRP A 32 12.27 21.97 5.61
N SER A 33 11.83 23.21 5.36
CA SER A 33 12.37 24.41 6.04
C SER A 33 12.10 24.47 7.54
N GLU A 34 11.09 23.75 8.01
CA GLU A 34 10.66 23.70 9.42
C GLU A 34 11.09 22.39 10.11
N ALA A 35 11.82 21.51 9.41
CA ALA A 35 12.25 20.24 10.01
C ALA A 35 13.25 20.47 11.15
N PRO A 36 13.10 19.76 12.30
CA PRO A 36 13.90 20.02 13.49
C PRO A 36 15.40 19.86 13.25
N GLN A 37 16.20 20.61 14.03
CA GLN A 37 17.65 20.47 13.96
C GLN A 37 18.07 19.12 14.54
N THR A 38 18.80 18.35 13.74
CA THR A 38 19.34 17.03 14.09
C THR A 38 20.43 17.18 15.16
N PRO A 39 20.36 16.48 16.30
CA PRO A 39 21.23 16.73 17.44
C PRO A 39 22.67 16.31 17.13
N ILE A 40 23.63 17.16 17.49
CA ILE A 40 25.05 16.85 17.39
C ILE A 40 25.40 15.94 18.59
N GLY A 41 25.70 14.66 18.31
CA GLY A 41 26.05 13.68 19.34
C GLY A 41 24.90 13.17 20.23
N GLY A 42 23.65 13.53 19.92
CA GLY A 42 22.48 13.12 20.73
C GLY A 42 21.93 11.74 20.37
N VAL A 43 21.22 11.11 21.33
CA VAL A 43 20.57 9.81 21.13
C VAL A 43 19.41 9.96 20.13
N ALA A 44 19.50 9.29 18.98
CA ALA A 44 18.55 9.45 17.87
C ALA A 44 17.08 9.15 18.23
N LYS A 45 16.84 8.29 19.22
CA LYS A 45 15.51 8.04 19.79
C LYS A 45 14.88 9.31 20.37
N ALA A 46 15.61 10.04 21.20
CA ALA A 46 15.14 11.26 21.86
C ALA A 46 14.79 12.37 20.87
N PHE A 47 15.45 12.43 19.70
CA PHE A 47 15.07 13.36 18.63
C PHE A 47 13.65 13.08 18.11
N PHE A 48 13.28 11.82 17.90
CA PHE A 48 11.92 11.48 17.46
C PHE A 48 10.90 11.71 18.58
N GLU A 49 11.24 11.39 19.82
CA GLU A 49 10.37 11.58 20.99
C GLU A 49 10.12 13.06 21.33
N ALA A 50 11.09 13.94 21.09
CA ALA A 50 10.99 15.38 21.37
C ALA A 50 10.31 16.21 20.26
N HIS A 51 10.24 15.70 19.02
CA HIS A 51 9.80 16.48 17.86
C HIS A 51 8.62 15.90 17.07
N PHE A 52 8.20 14.67 17.36
CA PHE A 52 7.07 14.02 16.69
C PHE A 52 6.09 13.47 17.73
N HIS A 53 4.82 13.33 17.32
CA HIS A 53 3.79 12.70 18.14
C HIS A 53 3.19 11.53 17.34
N PRO A 54 3.11 10.31 17.91
CA PRO A 54 2.53 9.17 17.21
C PRO A 54 1.05 9.43 16.86
N ALA A 55 0.69 9.19 15.60
CA ALA A 55 -0.68 9.26 15.12
C ALA A 55 -1.06 7.92 14.47
N SER A 56 -2.19 7.35 14.91
CA SER A 56 -2.65 6.06 14.39
C SER A 56 -3.32 6.22 13.02
N ILE A 57 -2.72 5.61 12.00
CA ILE A 57 -3.32 5.47 10.66
C ILE A 57 -4.31 4.30 10.69
N ALA A 58 -5.41 4.40 9.93
CA ALA A 58 -6.48 3.40 10.01
C ALA A 58 -5.99 1.99 9.63
N THR A 59 -6.48 0.97 10.33
CA THR A 59 -6.14 -0.44 10.07
C THR A 59 -7.35 -1.20 9.52
N PRO A 60 -7.17 -2.29 8.74
CA PRO A 60 -5.91 -2.93 8.38
C PRO A 60 -5.22 -2.31 7.14
N ALA A 61 -3.96 -1.93 7.31
CA ALA A 61 -3.06 -1.53 6.22
C ALA A 61 -2.46 -2.74 5.50
N ARG A 62 -1.97 -2.57 4.26
CA ARG A 62 -1.22 -3.62 3.54
C ARG A 62 0.19 -3.17 3.17
N LEU A 63 1.19 -3.73 3.86
CA LEU A 63 2.61 -3.63 3.51
C LEU A 63 2.99 -4.63 2.40
N THR A 64 4.00 -4.27 1.61
CA THR A 64 4.63 -5.05 0.54
C THR A 64 6.10 -4.59 0.41
N GLY A 65 6.93 -5.22 -0.43
CA GLY A 65 8.34 -4.83 -0.62
C GLY A 65 8.75 -4.68 -2.09
N TYR A 66 9.78 -3.87 -2.34
CA TYR A 66 10.44 -3.64 -3.65
C TYR A 66 11.95 -3.54 -3.48
N TYR A 67 12.70 -3.70 -4.58
CA TYR A 67 14.16 -3.75 -4.59
C TYR A 67 14.71 -3.29 -5.95
N GLU A 68 16.01 -2.99 -6.01
CA GLU A 68 16.73 -2.68 -7.25
C GLU A 68 17.20 -4.02 -7.84
N PRO A 69 16.60 -4.53 -8.93
CA PRO A 69 17.13 -5.70 -9.60
C PRO A 69 18.54 -5.39 -10.11
N ALA A 70 19.49 -6.26 -9.79
CA ALA A 70 20.81 -6.28 -10.37
C ALA A 70 20.83 -7.32 -11.49
N VAL A 71 21.01 -6.90 -12.74
CA VAL A 71 20.89 -7.74 -13.94
C VAL A 71 22.10 -7.55 -14.86
N PRO A 72 22.54 -8.57 -15.61
CA PRO A 72 23.59 -8.42 -16.62
C PRO A 72 23.09 -7.62 -17.84
N GLY A 73 23.96 -6.81 -18.42
CA GLY A 73 23.67 -6.06 -19.65
C GLY A 73 24.90 -5.54 -20.40
N ALA A 74 24.69 -4.88 -21.52
CA ALA A 74 25.74 -4.25 -22.33
C ALA A 74 25.31 -2.88 -22.89
N GLN A 75 26.29 -2.03 -23.22
CA GLN A 75 26.08 -0.73 -23.88
C GLN A 75 25.90 -0.81 -25.40
N ALA A 76 25.84 -2.02 -25.96
CA ALA A 76 25.59 -2.27 -27.38
C ALA A 76 24.76 -3.56 -27.53
N PRO A 77 23.94 -3.68 -28.59
CA PRO A 77 23.20 -4.90 -28.86
C PRO A 77 24.14 -6.04 -29.25
N SER A 78 23.83 -7.26 -28.81
CA SER A 78 24.53 -8.48 -29.25
C SER A 78 23.57 -9.68 -29.27
N ALA A 79 24.04 -10.83 -29.76
CA ALA A 79 23.27 -12.08 -29.69
C ALA A 79 22.96 -12.52 -28.24
N ARG A 80 23.73 -12.03 -27.26
CA ARG A 80 23.48 -12.21 -25.81
C ARG A 80 22.58 -11.10 -25.27
N PHE A 81 22.82 -9.85 -25.65
CA PHE A 81 22.08 -8.68 -25.15
C PHE A 81 21.18 -8.09 -26.23
N ALA A 82 19.99 -8.69 -26.39
CA ALA A 82 19.05 -8.32 -27.44
C ALA A 82 17.91 -7.39 -26.97
N HIS A 83 17.73 -7.19 -25.66
CA HIS A 83 16.51 -6.58 -25.12
C HIS A 83 16.76 -5.20 -24.48
N PRO A 84 16.53 -4.08 -25.20
CA PRO A 84 16.81 -2.74 -24.70
C PRO A 84 15.87 -2.24 -23.61
N LEU A 85 16.42 -1.41 -22.73
CA LEU A 85 15.69 -0.44 -21.91
C LEU A 85 15.83 0.95 -22.54
N TYR A 86 14.75 1.73 -22.53
CA TYR A 86 14.64 2.96 -23.32
C TYR A 86 14.52 4.23 -22.47
N ALA A 87 15.05 5.33 -23.02
CA ALA A 87 14.79 6.69 -22.60
C ALA A 87 13.34 7.12 -22.87
N ALA A 88 12.89 8.21 -22.23
CA ALA A 88 11.56 8.77 -22.50
C ALA A 88 11.54 9.52 -23.85
N PRO A 89 10.61 9.22 -24.77
CA PRO A 89 10.51 9.93 -26.05
C PRO A 89 10.00 11.36 -25.86
N ALA A 90 10.43 12.28 -26.72
CA ALA A 90 10.12 13.72 -26.61
C ALA A 90 8.61 14.05 -26.65
N GLY A 91 7.78 13.18 -27.22
CA GLY A 91 6.32 13.32 -27.26
C GLY A 91 5.57 12.86 -25.99
N LEU A 92 6.27 12.43 -24.93
CA LEU A 92 5.66 11.83 -23.75
C LEU A 92 5.00 12.86 -22.80
N ALA A 93 3.75 13.24 -23.10
CA ALA A 93 2.99 14.20 -22.30
C ALA A 93 2.33 13.55 -21.06
N PRO A 94 2.49 14.11 -19.83
CA PRO A 94 1.79 13.64 -18.65
C PRO A 94 0.26 13.64 -18.82
N GLY A 95 -0.40 12.58 -18.35
CA GLY A 95 -1.87 12.46 -18.35
C GLY A 95 -2.50 12.06 -19.69
N LYS A 96 -1.75 12.05 -20.81
CA LYS A 96 -2.22 11.52 -22.10
C LYS A 96 -1.66 10.11 -22.31
N PRO A 97 -2.48 9.12 -22.71
CA PRO A 97 -1.96 7.84 -23.19
C PRO A 97 -1.08 8.05 -24.44
N TRP A 98 0.05 7.35 -24.48
CA TRP A 98 0.91 7.23 -25.67
C TRP A 98 0.72 5.83 -26.27
N LEU A 99 1.64 5.37 -27.13
CA LEU A 99 1.62 4.01 -27.67
C LEU A 99 1.66 2.96 -26.54
N THR A 100 0.85 1.91 -26.67
CA THR A 100 0.93 0.69 -25.84
C THR A 100 2.23 -0.08 -26.11
N ARG A 101 2.58 -1.01 -25.22
CA ARG A 101 3.71 -1.92 -25.43
C ARG A 101 3.68 -2.66 -26.77
N ALA A 102 2.50 -3.16 -27.17
CA ALA A 102 2.35 -3.89 -28.43
C ALA A 102 2.59 -2.98 -29.65
N GLU A 103 2.05 -1.76 -29.64
CA GLU A 103 2.29 -0.77 -30.70
C GLU A 103 3.76 -0.32 -30.73
N ILE A 104 4.40 -0.12 -29.59
CA ILE A 104 5.85 0.18 -29.48
C ILE A 104 6.66 -0.94 -30.15
N ALA A 105 6.36 -2.21 -29.86
CA ALA A 105 7.06 -3.35 -30.42
C ALA A 105 6.82 -3.51 -31.94
N ALA A 106 5.59 -3.27 -32.41
CA ALA A 106 5.23 -3.40 -33.82
C ALA A 106 5.72 -2.24 -34.71
N THR A 107 5.86 -1.03 -34.16
CA THR A 107 6.25 0.18 -34.92
C THR A 107 7.73 0.53 -34.83
N GLY A 108 8.46 0.00 -33.85
CA GLY A 108 9.85 0.40 -33.60
C GLY A 108 9.99 1.86 -33.11
N ALA A 109 8.93 2.48 -32.60
CA ALA A 109 8.85 3.91 -32.26
C ALA A 109 9.76 4.39 -31.10
N LEU A 110 10.70 3.56 -30.66
CA LEU A 110 11.75 3.90 -29.68
C LEU A 110 13.17 3.65 -30.20
N ALA A 111 13.35 3.31 -31.49
CA ALA A 111 14.66 3.13 -32.10
C ALA A 111 15.50 4.40 -31.98
N GLY A 112 16.74 4.27 -31.50
CA GLY A 112 17.63 5.39 -31.18
C GLY A 112 17.42 6.00 -29.79
N LEU A 113 16.56 5.41 -28.94
CA LEU A 113 16.36 5.79 -27.54
C LEU A 113 16.83 4.71 -26.56
N GLU A 114 17.54 3.68 -27.02
CA GLU A 114 18.12 2.63 -26.20
C GLU A 114 19.19 3.18 -25.24
N LEU A 115 19.12 2.78 -23.97
CA LEU A 115 20.08 3.16 -22.92
C LEU A 115 21.06 2.03 -22.59
N VAL A 116 20.59 0.79 -22.66
CA VAL A 116 21.34 -0.43 -22.33
C VAL A 116 20.53 -1.65 -22.80
N TRP A 117 21.20 -2.75 -23.15
CA TRP A 117 20.59 -4.00 -23.59
C TRP A 117 20.77 -5.10 -22.54
N LEU A 118 19.72 -5.89 -22.31
CA LEU A 118 19.65 -6.98 -21.33
C LEU A 118 19.52 -8.35 -22.02
N GLU A 119 19.82 -9.41 -21.26
CA GLU A 119 19.82 -10.80 -21.77
C GLU A 119 18.44 -11.34 -22.13
N THR A 120 17.37 -10.88 -21.45
CA THR A 120 16.03 -11.43 -21.66
C THR A 120 14.94 -10.35 -21.64
N ALA A 121 13.90 -10.54 -22.45
CA ALA A 121 12.72 -9.69 -22.46
C ALA A 121 12.00 -9.66 -21.10
N ILE A 122 12.07 -10.75 -20.32
CA ILE A 122 11.45 -10.82 -19.00
C ILE A 122 12.19 -9.97 -17.96
N GLU A 123 13.53 -9.90 -17.95
CA GLU A 123 14.23 -8.95 -17.06
C GLU A 123 14.02 -7.50 -17.48
N ALA A 124 13.97 -7.20 -18.79
CA ALA A 124 13.59 -5.87 -19.26
C ALA A 124 12.17 -5.47 -18.82
N PHE A 125 11.22 -6.41 -18.81
CA PHE A 125 9.88 -6.20 -18.27
C PHE A 125 9.86 -6.04 -16.74
N LEU A 126 10.60 -6.88 -16.00
CA LEU A 126 10.64 -6.81 -14.53
C LEU A 126 11.29 -5.51 -14.05
N ALA A 127 12.32 -5.02 -14.72
CA ALA A 127 12.89 -3.69 -14.51
C ALA A 127 11.83 -2.58 -14.70
N GLN A 128 11.01 -2.66 -15.76
CA GLN A 128 9.90 -1.72 -15.98
C GLN A 128 8.80 -1.81 -14.90
N VAL A 129 8.57 -2.99 -14.31
CA VAL A 129 7.63 -3.16 -13.19
C VAL A 129 8.18 -2.61 -11.87
N GLN A 130 9.50 -2.69 -11.63
CA GLN A 130 10.14 -2.06 -10.45
C GLN A 130 10.35 -0.53 -10.62
N GLY A 131 10.47 -0.03 -11.86
CA GLY A 131 10.71 1.39 -12.15
C GLY A 131 12.14 1.87 -11.86
N SER A 132 13.01 0.98 -11.37
CA SER A 132 14.46 1.18 -11.23
C SER A 132 15.19 -0.15 -11.44
N VAL A 133 16.44 -0.09 -11.89
CA VAL A 133 17.29 -1.26 -12.16
C VAL A 133 18.77 -0.87 -12.12
N ARG A 134 19.61 -1.78 -11.66
CA ARG A 134 21.07 -1.71 -11.79
C ARG A 134 21.51 -2.74 -12.82
N VAL A 135 22.19 -2.28 -13.86
CA VAL A 135 22.69 -3.12 -14.93
C VAL A 135 24.19 -3.28 -14.75
N MET A 136 24.62 -4.51 -14.48
CA MET A 136 26.03 -4.90 -14.40
C MET A 136 26.53 -5.07 -15.84
N LEU A 137 27.50 -4.24 -16.24
CA LEU A 137 27.93 -4.19 -17.64
C LEU A 137 28.97 -5.28 -17.94
N GLU A 138 28.88 -5.93 -19.10
CA GLU A 138 29.80 -7.01 -19.51
C GLU A 138 31.28 -6.56 -19.55
N GLY A 139 31.54 -5.29 -19.87
CA GLY A 139 32.88 -4.67 -19.80
C GLY A 139 33.33 -4.23 -18.40
N GLY A 140 32.56 -4.55 -17.35
CA GLY A 140 32.79 -4.11 -15.97
C GLY A 140 32.05 -2.81 -15.61
N GLY A 141 31.95 -2.54 -14.30
CA GLY A 141 31.17 -1.43 -13.76
C GLY A 141 29.65 -1.70 -13.75
N SER A 142 28.86 -0.68 -13.40
CA SER A 142 27.40 -0.76 -13.46
C SER A 142 26.75 0.55 -13.90
N LEU A 143 25.64 0.43 -14.64
CA LEU A 143 24.77 1.53 -15.01
C LEU A 143 23.50 1.48 -14.16
N ARG A 144 23.14 2.58 -13.50
CA ARG A 144 21.90 2.70 -12.74
C ARG A 144 20.85 3.43 -13.56
N LEU A 145 19.67 2.84 -13.67
CA LEU A 145 18.53 3.41 -14.38
C LEU A 145 17.37 3.63 -13.43
N GLY A 146 16.84 4.84 -13.40
CA GLY A 146 15.68 5.22 -12.62
C GLY A 146 14.53 5.71 -13.50
N PHE A 147 13.33 5.79 -12.93
CA PHE A 147 12.12 6.23 -13.61
C PHE A 147 12.29 7.63 -14.25
N ALA A 148 11.90 7.72 -15.53
CA ALA A 148 11.80 8.97 -16.28
C ALA A 148 10.36 9.24 -16.79
N GLY A 149 9.54 8.21 -16.96
CA GLY A 149 8.15 8.38 -17.40
C GLY A 149 7.43 7.07 -17.65
N LYS A 150 6.16 7.15 -18.04
CA LYS A 150 5.36 6.01 -18.51
C LYS A 150 4.36 6.42 -19.59
N ASN A 151 3.96 5.49 -20.46
CA ASN A 151 3.03 5.73 -21.57
C ASN A 151 1.54 5.96 -21.19
N GLY A 152 1.24 6.22 -19.91
CA GLY A 152 -0.11 6.51 -19.41
C GLY A 152 -1.02 5.29 -19.19
N HIS A 153 -0.82 4.19 -19.92
CA HIS A 153 -1.70 3.00 -19.91
C HIS A 153 -1.80 2.27 -18.56
N PRO A 154 -2.89 1.52 -18.33
CA PRO A 154 -3.06 0.70 -17.12
C PRO A 154 -2.14 -0.53 -17.13
N TYR A 155 -1.63 -0.90 -15.96
CA TYR A 155 -0.84 -2.12 -15.80
C TYR A 155 -1.73 -3.37 -15.86
N ARG A 156 -1.32 -4.38 -16.63
CA ARG A 156 -1.85 -5.75 -16.56
C ARG A 156 -0.74 -6.73 -16.16
N SER A 157 -1.12 -7.79 -15.44
CA SER A 157 -0.22 -8.71 -14.76
C SER A 157 -0.07 -10.00 -15.57
N ILE A 158 1.13 -10.22 -16.11
CA ILE A 158 1.48 -11.44 -16.86
C ILE A 158 1.33 -12.71 -16.00
N GLY A 159 1.56 -12.63 -14.69
CA GLY A 159 1.31 -13.75 -13.77
C GLY A 159 -0.17 -14.12 -13.67
N ALA A 160 -1.08 -13.14 -13.73
CA ALA A 160 -2.53 -13.42 -13.73
C ALA A 160 -2.97 -14.03 -15.07
N ALA A 161 -2.39 -13.58 -16.19
CA ALA A 161 -2.62 -14.20 -17.51
C ALA A 161 -2.15 -15.66 -17.54
N LEU A 162 -0.97 -15.96 -17.00
CA LEU A 162 -0.45 -17.34 -16.90
C LEU A 162 -1.33 -18.24 -16.01
N ILE A 163 -1.88 -17.72 -14.90
CA ILE A 163 -2.86 -18.46 -14.09
C ILE A 163 -4.17 -18.70 -14.86
N HIS A 164 -4.70 -17.68 -15.54
CA HIS A 164 -5.94 -17.81 -16.32
C HIS A 164 -5.79 -18.80 -17.50
N ARG A 165 -4.60 -18.90 -18.08
CA ARG A 165 -4.25 -19.89 -19.11
C ARG A 165 -4.03 -21.30 -18.56
N GLY A 166 -4.04 -21.50 -17.24
CA GLY A 166 -3.66 -22.78 -16.61
C GLY A 166 -2.17 -23.12 -16.72
N ALA A 167 -1.32 -22.18 -17.12
CA ALA A 167 0.09 -22.39 -17.42
C ALA A 167 0.99 -22.39 -16.17
N ILE A 168 0.55 -21.72 -15.09
CA ILE A 168 1.17 -21.79 -13.76
C ILE A 168 0.05 -21.80 -12.71
N GLU A 169 0.07 -22.72 -11.76
CA GLU A 169 -0.90 -22.75 -10.67
C GLU A 169 -0.79 -21.53 -9.76
N ALA A 170 -1.93 -21.02 -9.27
CA ALA A 170 -1.97 -19.83 -8.42
C ALA A 170 -1.17 -19.95 -7.11
N GLY A 171 -0.98 -21.16 -6.59
CA GLY A 171 -0.16 -21.43 -5.41
C GLY A 171 1.35 -21.44 -5.68
N GLN A 172 1.77 -21.67 -6.93
CA GLN A 172 3.18 -21.72 -7.35
C GLN A 172 3.66 -20.39 -7.99
N MET A 173 2.74 -19.43 -8.14
CA MET A 173 3.01 -18.16 -8.82
C MET A 173 4.07 -17.32 -8.08
N SER A 174 5.23 -17.19 -8.71
CA SER A 174 6.36 -16.40 -8.23
C SER A 174 7.09 -15.73 -9.39
N ALA A 175 7.91 -14.71 -9.10
CA ALA A 175 8.76 -14.09 -10.11
C ALA A 175 9.75 -15.09 -10.75
N GLN A 176 10.13 -16.15 -10.03
CA GLN A 176 10.97 -17.21 -10.58
C GLN A 176 10.19 -18.12 -11.53
N ALA A 177 9.01 -18.60 -11.12
CA ALA A 177 8.14 -19.42 -11.99
C ALA A 177 7.79 -18.71 -13.31
N ILE A 178 7.64 -17.37 -13.31
CA ILE A 178 7.47 -16.58 -14.55
C ILE A 178 8.73 -16.63 -15.43
N ARG A 179 9.94 -16.50 -14.86
CA ARG A 179 11.21 -16.65 -15.63
C ARG A 179 11.33 -18.05 -16.21
N ASP A 180 11.11 -19.07 -15.40
CA ASP A 180 11.24 -20.47 -15.77
C ASP A 180 10.27 -20.81 -16.91
N TRP A 181 9.03 -20.31 -16.83
CA TRP A 181 8.05 -20.42 -17.92
C TRP A 181 8.50 -19.67 -19.19
N CYS A 182 8.98 -18.44 -19.07
CA CYS A 182 9.48 -17.66 -20.21
C CYS A 182 10.70 -18.31 -20.90
N ALA A 183 11.59 -18.94 -20.13
CA ALA A 183 12.73 -19.68 -20.66
C ALA A 183 12.30 -20.97 -21.38
N ALA A 184 11.23 -21.63 -20.92
CA ALA A 184 10.66 -22.80 -21.58
C ALA A 184 9.80 -22.47 -22.82
N HIS A 185 9.24 -21.25 -22.92
CA HIS A 185 8.31 -20.85 -23.98
C HIS A 185 8.75 -19.57 -24.73
N PRO A 186 9.99 -19.46 -25.23
CA PRO A 186 10.55 -18.20 -25.74
C PRO A 186 9.71 -17.55 -26.85
N ALA A 187 9.12 -18.36 -27.74
CA ALA A 187 8.24 -17.88 -28.81
C ALA A 187 6.94 -17.20 -28.31
N GLN A 188 6.47 -17.53 -27.10
CA GLN A 188 5.24 -16.96 -26.52
C GLN A 188 5.51 -15.75 -25.61
N VAL A 189 6.78 -15.44 -25.31
CA VAL A 189 7.14 -14.36 -24.38
C VAL A 189 6.69 -13.00 -24.91
N ALA A 190 6.88 -12.71 -26.21
CA ALA A 190 6.48 -11.44 -26.80
C ALA A 190 4.98 -11.14 -26.57
N ASP A 191 4.11 -12.11 -26.88
CA ASP A 191 2.65 -11.98 -26.71
C ASP A 191 2.24 -11.86 -25.24
N LEU A 192 2.83 -12.68 -24.35
CA LEU A 192 2.60 -12.58 -22.91
C LEU A 192 2.95 -11.18 -22.37
N LEU A 193 4.11 -10.63 -22.74
CA LEU A 193 4.51 -9.31 -22.27
C LEU A 193 3.59 -8.22 -22.85
N ASN A 194 3.17 -8.36 -24.12
CA ASN A 194 2.27 -7.44 -24.82
C ASN A 194 0.86 -7.34 -24.22
N GLU A 195 0.39 -8.36 -23.46
CA GLU A 195 -0.85 -8.26 -22.67
C GLU A 195 -0.84 -7.10 -21.65
N ASN A 196 0.34 -6.61 -21.27
CA ASN A 196 0.52 -5.42 -20.43
C ASN A 196 0.79 -4.16 -21.28
N PRO A 197 -0.23 -3.33 -21.57
CA PRO A 197 -0.05 -2.14 -22.40
C PRO A 197 0.78 -1.05 -21.71
N SER A 198 0.92 -1.06 -20.37
CA SER A 198 1.75 -0.13 -19.62
C SER A 198 3.24 -0.34 -19.94
N PHE A 199 3.92 0.75 -20.30
CA PHE A 199 5.35 0.81 -20.60
C PHE A 199 6.02 1.91 -19.76
N VAL A 200 7.21 1.63 -19.26
CA VAL A 200 8.00 2.53 -18.39
C VAL A 200 9.32 2.88 -19.06
N PHE A 201 9.68 4.16 -18.96
CA PHE A 201 10.88 4.75 -19.53
C PHE A 201 11.86 5.15 -18.42
N PHE A 202 13.14 5.11 -18.74
CA PHE A 202 14.23 5.31 -17.79
C PHE A 202 15.09 6.53 -18.12
N ARG A 203 15.95 6.88 -17.16
CA ARG A 203 17.08 7.78 -17.33
C ARG A 203 18.27 7.26 -16.51
N PRO A 204 19.51 7.46 -16.97
CA PRO A 204 20.70 7.25 -16.15
C PRO A 204 20.60 8.01 -14.82
N LEU A 205 21.07 7.37 -13.75
CA LEU A 205 21.25 7.96 -12.43
C LEU A 205 22.74 7.96 -12.08
N ASP A 206 23.33 9.14 -12.03
CA ASP A 206 24.63 9.35 -11.40
C ASP A 206 24.45 9.31 -9.87
N LEU A 207 24.77 8.17 -9.27
CA LEU A 207 24.62 7.88 -7.85
C LEU A 207 25.76 6.95 -7.38
N PRO A 208 26.29 7.14 -6.15
CA PRO A 208 27.24 6.20 -5.54
C PRO A 208 26.77 4.75 -5.58
N GLU A 209 27.71 3.81 -5.64
CA GLU A 209 27.40 2.39 -5.83
C GLU A 209 26.62 1.80 -4.64
N ASP A 210 26.94 2.22 -3.43
CA ASP A 210 26.34 1.78 -2.17
C ASP A 210 24.92 2.33 -1.95
N ALA A 211 24.62 3.51 -2.49
CA ALA A 211 23.37 4.23 -2.30
C ALA A 211 22.16 3.48 -2.89
N GLY A 212 20.95 3.68 -2.35
CA GLY A 212 19.71 3.26 -3.03
C GLY A 212 19.34 4.15 -4.22
N PRO A 213 18.33 3.77 -5.01
CA PRO A 213 17.88 4.53 -6.18
C PRO A 213 17.24 5.85 -5.75
N GLN A 214 17.03 6.74 -6.71
CA GLN A 214 16.36 8.02 -6.48
C GLN A 214 14.84 7.82 -6.33
N GLY A 215 14.29 8.05 -5.14
CA GLY A 215 12.84 8.02 -4.90
C GLY A 215 12.13 9.31 -5.31
N ALA A 216 10.81 9.36 -5.14
CA ALA A 216 9.95 10.49 -5.50
C ALA A 216 10.39 11.85 -4.93
N MET A 217 11.05 11.89 -3.76
CA MET A 217 11.61 13.12 -3.18
C MET A 217 12.92 13.59 -3.86
N GLY A 218 13.36 12.96 -4.95
CA GLY A 218 14.59 13.33 -5.66
C GLY A 218 15.88 12.95 -4.94
N ARG A 219 15.81 12.11 -3.91
CA ARG A 219 16.92 11.69 -3.04
C ARG A 219 17.09 10.16 -3.04
N PRO A 220 18.31 9.63 -2.75
CA PRO A 220 18.54 8.19 -2.62
C PRO A 220 17.68 7.55 -1.52
N LEU A 221 17.23 6.31 -1.73
CA LEU A 221 16.48 5.55 -0.73
C LEU A 221 17.39 4.73 0.19
N THR A 222 17.05 4.66 1.48
CA THR A 222 17.76 3.86 2.49
C THR A 222 17.06 2.51 2.67
N ALA A 223 17.81 1.41 2.52
CA ALA A 223 17.25 0.06 2.63
C ALA A 223 16.65 -0.20 4.02
N LEU A 224 15.45 -0.80 4.06
CA LEU A 224 14.63 -1.05 5.24
C LEU A 224 14.27 0.19 6.09
N ARG A 225 14.54 1.40 5.58
CA ARG A 225 14.22 2.68 6.22
C ARG A 225 13.43 3.64 5.34
N SER A 226 13.39 3.45 4.02
CA SER A 226 12.51 4.22 3.13
C SER A 226 11.21 3.48 2.81
N LEU A 227 10.11 4.22 2.83
CA LEU A 227 8.75 3.76 2.58
C LEU A 227 8.14 4.51 1.39
N ALA A 228 7.54 3.76 0.46
CA ALA A 228 6.66 4.30 -0.58
C ALA A 228 5.23 4.43 -0.03
N VAL A 229 4.65 5.63 -0.15
CA VAL A 229 3.36 6.00 0.46
C VAL A 229 2.38 6.62 -0.56
N ASP A 230 1.12 6.76 -0.15
CA ASP A 230 0.13 7.57 -0.86
C ASP A 230 0.18 9.01 -0.27
N PRO A 231 0.68 10.01 -1.02
CA PRO A 231 0.89 11.37 -0.49
C PRO A 231 -0.41 12.11 -0.17
N ALA A 232 -1.58 11.61 -0.58
CA ALA A 232 -2.88 12.13 -0.14
C ALA A 232 -3.25 11.71 1.30
N HIS A 233 -2.47 10.80 1.91
CA HIS A 233 -2.72 10.23 3.24
C HIS A 233 -1.50 10.31 4.18
N VAL A 234 -0.27 10.25 3.65
CA VAL A 234 0.98 10.36 4.43
C VAL A 234 1.93 11.32 3.70
N PRO A 235 2.28 12.49 4.26
CA PRO A 235 3.17 13.45 3.61
C PRO A 235 4.57 12.90 3.32
N LEU A 236 5.13 13.26 2.16
CA LEU A 236 6.48 12.87 1.77
C LEU A 236 7.54 13.55 2.66
N GLY A 237 8.28 12.73 3.40
CA GLY A 237 9.26 13.09 4.43
C GLY A 237 8.84 12.70 5.85
N ALA A 238 7.58 12.31 6.07
CA ALA A 238 7.08 11.93 7.40
C ALA A 238 7.70 10.61 7.91
N PRO A 239 8.10 10.53 9.19
CA PRO A 239 8.39 9.26 9.85
C PRO A 239 7.10 8.44 10.04
N VAL A 240 7.18 7.13 9.84
CA VAL A 240 6.09 6.16 9.90
C VAL A 240 6.55 4.93 10.68
N TRP A 241 5.89 4.63 11.81
CA TRP A 241 6.13 3.39 12.54
C TRP A 241 5.45 2.22 11.83
N VAL A 242 6.22 1.20 11.45
CA VAL A 242 5.74 0.04 10.70
C VAL A 242 5.87 -1.21 11.58
N ALA A 243 4.74 -1.70 12.10
CA ALA A 243 4.64 -2.97 12.81
C ALA A 243 3.71 -3.92 12.05
N CYS A 244 4.21 -5.08 11.61
CA CYS A 244 3.42 -6.08 10.90
C CYS A 244 4.02 -7.49 11.02
N PRO A 245 3.23 -8.56 10.85
CA PRO A 245 3.77 -9.93 10.83
C PRO A 245 4.82 -10.12 9.73
N GLY A 246 5.93 -10.79 10.06
CA GLY A 246 7.01 -11.09 9.11
C GLY A 246 8.09 -10.00 8.95
N LEU A 247 7.95 -8.84 9.59
CA LEU A 247 8.98 -7.80 9.64
C LEU A 247 9.12 -7.23 11.06
N PRO A 248 10.31 -7.23 11.69
CA PRO A 248 10.49 -6.63 13.01
C PRO A 248 10.09 -5.14 13.00
N PRO A 249 9.29 -4.67 13.98
CA PRO A 249 8.82 -3.29 14.06
C PRO A 249 9.95 -2.27 13.91
N ARG A 250 9.68 -1.19 13.18
CA ARG A 250 10.69 -0.18 12.85
C ARG A 250 10.12 1.13 12.35
N LEU A 251 10.88 2.20 12.57
CA LEU A 251 10.64 3.52 12.01
C LEU A 251 11.19 3.59 10.57
N MET A 252 10.32 3.94 9.63
CA MET A 252 10.66 4.23 8.24
C MET A 252 10.27 5.66 7.89
N ILE A 253 10.81 6.22 6.80
CA ILE A 253 10.54 7.57 6.33
C ILE A 253 9.82 7.50 4.97
N ALA A 254 8.75 8.26 4.82
CA ALA A 254 7.92 8.32 3.62
C ALA A 254 8.63 9.06 2.46
N GLN A 255 9.54 8.39 1.74
CA GLN A 255 10.46 9.04 0.77
C GLN A 255 10.14 8.75 -0.70
N ASP A 256 9.15 7.89 -0.96
CA ASP A 256 8.80 7.48 -2.32
C ASP A 256 7.27 7.35 -2.52
N THR A 257 6.84 7.16 -3.77
CA THR A 257 5.44 6.92 -4.15
C THR A 257 5.33 5.83 -5.21
N GLY A 258 4.19 5.15 -5.31
CA GLY A 258 3.99 4.14 -6.35
C GLY A 258 2.62 4.24 -7.01
N SER A 259 2.51 3.98 -8.31
CA SER A 259 1.20 4.00 -8.99
C SER A 259 0.23 2.91 -8.49
N ALA A 260 0.75 1.82 -7.92
CA ALA A 260 0.00 0.78 -7.22
C ALA A 260 -0.18 1.04 -5.71
N ILE A 261 0.49 2.08 -5.17
CA ILE A 261 0.29 2.65 -3.85
C ILE A 261 -0.85 3.68 -3.94
N ARG A 262 -2.07 3.15 -3.97
CA ARG A 262 -3.31 3.92 -3.91
C ARG A 262 -4.30 3.20 -3.02
N GLY A 263 -4.95 3.95 -2.14
CA GLY A 263 -6.01 3.46 -1.26
C GLY A 263 -6.47 4.57 -0.33
N GLY A 264 -7.69 4.47 0.22
CA GLY A 264 -8.14 5.36 1.28
C GLY A 264 -7.31 5.19 2.57
N ARG A 265 -7.69 5.89 3.64
CA ARG A 265 -7.02 6.03 4.96
C ARG A 265 -6.31 4.82 5.60
N ALA A 266 -6.53 3.59 5.14
CA ALA A 266 -5.78 2.41 5.57
C ALA A 266 -4.45 2.19 4.82
N GLY A 267 -4.28 2.79 3.64
CA GLY A 267 -3.03 2.80 2.89
C GLY A 267 -2.63 1.46 2.24
N ARG A 268 -1.77 1.59 1.23
CA ARG A 268 -0.83 0.56 0.82
C ARG A 268 0.56 1.12 1.06
N TYR A 269 1.49 0.25 1.40
CA TYR A 269 2.85 0.64 1.71
C TYR A 269 3.84 -0.31 1.03
N LEU A 270 4.96 0.22 0.54
CA LEU A 270 6.06 -0.58 0.01
C LEU A 270 7.37 -0.17 0.67
N PHE A 271 8.09 -1.11 1.29
CA PHE A 271 9.41 -0.84 1.89
C PHE A 271 10.56 -1.21 0.95
N TRP A 272 11.63 -0.41 0.99
CA TRP A 272 12.81 -0.60 0.13
C TRP A 272 13.76 -1.69 0.65
N HIS A 273 14.39 -2.48 -0.23
CA HIS A 273 15.40 -3.49 0.15
C HIS A 273 16.55 -3.64 -0.86
N ARG A 274 17.79 -3.86 -0.39
CA ARG A 274 19.01 -3.91 -1.24
C ARG A 274 19.20 -5.21 -2.04
N ARG A 275 18.44 -6.28 -1.75
CA ARG A 275 18.55 -7.56 -2.48
C ARG A 275 17.20 -8.10 -2.94
N GLY A 276 17.10 -8.42 -4.23
CA GLY A 276 16.02 -9.21 -4.84
C GLY A 276 16.12 -10.70 -4.51
N GLY A 277 16.16 -11.04 -3.21
CA GLY A 277 16.54 -12.38 -2.73
C GLY A 277 15.72 -12.83 -1.52
N GLY A 278 14.39 -12.75 -1.62
CA GLY A 278 13.50 -13.43 -0.66
C GLY A 278 13.54 -12.89 0.78
N ARG A 279 13.37 -11.57 0.95
CA ARG A 279 12.52 -11.03 2.03
C ARG A 279 11.34 -10.25 1.44
N ALA A 280 11.59 -9.42 0.41
CA ALA A 280 10.54 -8.73 -0.36
C ALA A 280 9.47 -9.68 -0.98
N GLY A 281 9.84 -10.91 -1.35
CA GLY A 281 8.92 -11.97 -1.79
C GLY A 281 8.56 -13.01 -0.73
N ARG A 282 9.11 -12.90 0.49
CA ARG A 282 8.92 -13.84 1.62
C ARG A 282 8.41 -13.12 2.87
N CYS A 283 7.36 -12.33 2.69
CA CYS A 283 6.45 -11.96 3.79
C CYS A 283 5.37 -13.04 4.02
N ALA A 284 5.38 -14.11 3.22
CA ALA A 284 5.08 -15.45 3.70
C ALA A 284 6.41 -16.18 3.96
N GLU A 285 6.53 -16.75 5.17
CA GLU A 285 7.55 -17.71 5.63
C GLU A 285 9.00 -17.20 5.82
N CYS A 286 9.62 -17.66 6.91
CA CYS A 286 10.77 -17.05 7.57
C CYS A 286 12.12 -17.78 7.31
N HIS A 287 13.12 -17.43 8.13
CA HIS A 287 14.49 -17.95 8.30
C HIS A 287 15.62 -17.02 7.79
N GLY A 288 16.80 -17.10 8.43
CA GLY A 288 17.97 -16.21 8.25
C GLY A 288 19.21 -16.77 8.99
N PRO A 289 20.28 -15.99 9.27
CA PRO A 289 20.43 -14.52 9.16
C PRO A 289 21.21 -14.06 7.88
N ASP A 290 22.45 -13.50 7.79
CA ASP A 290 23.35 -12.75 8.71
C ASP A 290 24.23 -11.70 7.92
N PRO A 291 25.40 -11.13 8.34
CA PRO A 291 25.75 -9.72 8.03
C PRO A 291 27.10 -9.50 7.28
N GLY A 292 27.57 -8.24 7.18
CA GLY A 292 28.96 -7.89 6.84
C GLY A 292 29.20 -6.50 6.19
N ALA A 293 30.05 -5.68 6.83
CA ALA A 293 30.80 -4.50 6.33
C ALA A 293 30.08 -3.19 5.86
N ALA A 294 30.80 -2.07 6.04
CA ALA A 294 30.57 -0.69 5.56
C ALA A 294 31.92 -0.09 5.10
N PRO A 295 31.97 1.05 4.36
CA PRO A 295 32.59 2.26 4.95
C PRO A 295 32.14 3.65 4.42
N GLU A 296 32.40 4.66 5.25
CA GLU A 296 32.92 6.04 5.02
C GLU A 296 32.68 6.83 3.70
N GLY A 297 31.79 7.84 3.76
CA GLY A 297 32.14 9.28 3.81
C GLY A 297 32.91 9.97 2.67
N GLY A 298 32.23 10.86 1.93
CA GLY A 298 32.86 11.87 1.06
C GLY A 298 32.05 13.18 0.93
N HIS A 299 32.71 14.34 0.97
CA HIS A 299 32.08 15.68 0.82
C HIS A 299 32.20 16.23 -0.61
N MET A 300 31.11 16.81 -1.14
CA MET A 300 31.12 17.72 -2.31
C MET A 300 29.98 18.77 -2.20
N THR A 301 30.01 19.78 -3.07
CA THR A 301 29.43 21.12 -2.80
C THR A 301 27.96 21.34 -3.17
N ARG A 302 27.28 22.25 -2.44
CA ARG A 302 25.85 22.56 -2.57
C ARG A 302 25.55 23.53 -3.73
N ARG A 303 24.62 23.17 -4.63
CA ARG A 303 23.81 24.15 -5.40
C ARG A 303 22.59 24.59 -4.58
N ARG A 304 22.10 25.81 -4.78
CA ARG A 304 21.05 26.44 -3.94
C ARG A 304 19.67 25.81 -4.19
N PRO A 305 18.88 25.49 -3.14
CA PRO A 305 17.56 24.86 -3.28
C PRO A 305 16.43 25.87 -3.63
N ARG A 306 15.34 25.34 -4.17
CA ARG A 306 14.08 26.06 -4.47
C ARG A 306 13.16 26.07 -3.23
N LYS A 307 12.38 27.14 -3.04
CA LYS A 307 11.42 27.26 -1.93
C LYS A 307 10.05 26.63 -2.27
N PRO A 308 9.30 26.08 -1.29
CA PRO A 308 7.95 25.57 -1.49
C PRO A 308 6.92 26.62 -1.95
N SER A 309 5.95 26.19 -2.76
CA SER A 309 4.82 26.98 -3.24
C SER A 309 3.86 27.36 -2.09
N ALA A 310 2.88 28.23 -2.38
CA ALA A 310 1.81 28.53 -1.43
C ALA A 310 0.90 27.30 -1.23
N GLU A 311 0.63 26.54 -2.30
CA GLU A 311 -0.25 25.38 -2.30
C GLU A 311 0.29 24.23 -1.42
N GLU A 312 1.62 24.07 -1.37
CA GLU A 312 2.29 23.08 -0.52
C GLU A 312 2.17 23.43 0.97
N ARG A 313 2.21 24.73 1.31
CA ARG A 313 1.93 25.23 2.68
C ARG A 313 0.46 25.10 3.05
N ASP A 314 -0.44 25.41 2.13
CA ASP A 314 -1.88 25.18 2.30
C ASP A 314 -2.20 23.68 2.45
N LEU A 315 -1.46 22.79 1.80
CA LEU A 315 -1.59 21.35 1.99
C LEU A 315 -1.16 20.94 3.41
N TRP A 316 0.00 21.44 3.88
CA TRP A 316 0.46 21.24 5.26
C TRP A 316 -0.54 21.74 6.30
N LEU A 317 -1.06 22.96 6.14
CA LEU A 317 -2.06 23.55 7.04
C LEU A 317 -3.38 22.76 7.02
N ARG A 318 -3.82 22.27 5.85
CA ARG A 318 -5.01 21.39 5.76
C ARG A 318 -4.79 20.01 6.37
N VAL A 319 -3.60 19.43 6.24
CA VAL A 319 -3.23 18.19 6.94
C VAL A 319 -3.29 18.43 8.45
N ALA A 320 -2.58 19.45 8.95
CA ALA A 320 -2.55 19.81 10.37
C ALA A 320 -3.94 20.12 10.96
N ALA A 321 -4.82 20.81 10.21
CA ALA A 321 -6.20 21.08 10.60
C ALA A 321 -7.12 19.84 10.51
N SER A 322 -6.78 18.85 9.70
CA SER A 322 -7.51 17.56 9.59
C SER A 322 -7.06 16.51 10.62
N THR A 323 -5.88 16.69 11.22
CA THR A 323 -5.36 15.87 12.31
C THR A 323 -5.80 16.41 13.67
N THR A 324 -6.34 15.55 14.53
CA THR A 324 -6.66 15.92 15.92
C THR A 324 -5.38 16.01 16.75
N ALA A 325 -4.95 17.23 17.10
CA ALA A 325 -3.88 17.45 18.06
C ALA A 325 -4.26 16.85 19.43
N LEU A 326 -3.37 16.03 20.01
CA LEU A 326 -3.70 15.18 21.16
C LEU A 326 -3.65 15.91 22.52
N HIS A 327 -3.02 17.09 22.58
CA HIS A 327 -3.04 17.98 23.74
C HIS A 327 -3.13 19.45 23.31
N PRO A 328 -3.79 20.33 24.10
CA PRO A 328 -3.63 21.77 23.95
C PRO A 328 -2.22 22.19 24.39
N ALA A 329 -1.66 23.21 23.74
CA ALA A 329 -0.35 23.76 24.13
C ALA A 329 -0.41 24.32 25.56
N ARG A 330 0.40 23.76 26.46
CA ARG A 330 0.50 24.26 27.84
C ARG A 330 1.44 25.46 27.89
N SER A 331 0.97 26.55 28.49
CA SER A 331 1.77 27.76 28.72
C SER A 331 3.04 27.46 29.50
N ALA A 332 4.08 28.27 29.27
CA ALA A 332 5.26 28.32 30.11
C ALA A 332 4.99 28.99 31.48
N ALA A 333 5.98 28.86 32.37
CA ALA A 333 6.21 29.54 33.67
C ALA A 333 5.69 28.88 34.97
N ALA A 334 6.53 29.01 36.01
CA ALA A 334 6.31 28.96 37.46
C ALA A 334 6.24 27.60 38.22
N ASP A 335 7.44 27.12 38.60
CA ASP A 335 7.94 26.94 40.00
C ASP A 335 7.52 25.75 40.91
N ASP A 336 8.27 25.62 42.02
CA ASP A 336 8.71 24.35 42.67
C ASP A 336 8.07 23.97 44.03
N ASN A 337 8.36 22.72 44.41
CA ASN A 337 8.45 22.10 45.77
C ASN A 337 7.31 21.17 46.24
N ASP A 338 7.63 19.87 46.36
CA ASP A 338 7.56 19.12 47.63
C ASP A 338 8.46 17.84 47.54
N PRO A 339 8.89 17.21 48.67
CA PRO A 339 9.99 16.25 48.68
C PRO A 339 9.63 14.77 48.35
N PRO A 340 10.62 13.92 48.01
CA PRO A 340 10.38 12.56 47.52
C PRO A 340 9.95 11.55 48.58
N LYS A 341 9.06 10.62 48.19
CA LYS A 341 8.64 9.44 48.99
C LYS A 341 9.55 8.23 48.71
N PRO A 342 9.83 7.35 49.70
CA PRO A 342 10.78 6.25 49.55
C PRO A 342 10.26 5.09 48.67
N PRO A 343 11.17 4.27 48.09
CA PRO A 343 10.82 3.26 47.08
C PRO A 343 10.11 2.04 47.66
N GLN A 344 9.15 1.49 46.91
CA GLN A 344 8.50 0.22 47.18
C GLN A 344 9.19 -0.96 46.46
N GLN A 345 9.07 -2.15 47.03
CA GLN A 345 9.77 -3.36 46.58
C GLN A 345 9.16 -3.98 45.29
N PRO A 346 9.96 -4.69 44.49
CA PRO A 346 9.48 -5.30 43.24
C PRO A 346 8.51 -6.45 43.45
N ALA A 347 7.51 -6.56 42.57
CA ALA A 347 6.57 -7.67 42.53
C ALA A 347 7.22 -8.98 42.02
N PRO A 348 6.71 -10.17 42.42
CA PRO A 348 7.30 -11.45 42.03
C PRO A 348 7.16 -11.74 40.52
N PRO A 349 8.10 -12.47 39.90
CA PRO A 349 8.13 -12.72 38.47
C PRO A 349 6.95 -13.61 38.02
N GLN A 350 6.16 -13.10 37.08
CA GLN A 350 5.15 -13.91 36.38
C GLN A 350 5.85 -14.90 35.43
N LYS A 351 5.56 -16.20 35.60
CA LYS A 351 6.19 -17.28 34.82
C LYS A 351 5.75 -17.20 33.35
N SER A 352 6.72 -17.10 32.44
CA SER A 352 6.51 -17.22 31.00
C SER A 352 6.02 -18.62 30.64
N ARG A 353 4.72 -18.76 30.34
CA ARG A 353 4.14 -19.98 29.78
C ARG A 353 4.20 -19.96 28.26
N SER A 354 5.37 -20.30 27.74
CA SER A 354 5.59 -20.68 26.34
C SER A 354 6.38 -21.98 26.30
N ASP A 355 5.83 -23.02 26.94
CA ASP A 355 6.35 -24.39 26.93
C ASP A 355 6.18 -25.00 25.53
N PHE A 356 6.99 -24.55 24.58
CA PHE A 356 7.20 -25.24 23.31
C PHE A 356 7.88 -26.57 23.61
N ALA A 357 7.08 -27.61 23.83
CA ALA A 357 7.56 -28.98 23.97
C ALA A 357 8.44 -29.32 22.77
N GLY A 358 9.69 -29.72 23.03
CA GLY A 358 10.67 -30.01 21.99
C GLY A 358 10.15 -31.07 21.03
N PHE A 359 10.12 -30.75 19.74
CA PHE A 359 9.80 -31.71 18.69
C PHE A 359 11.09 -32.40 18.24
N HIS A 360 11.00 -33.68 17.92
CA HIS A 360 12.13 -34.43 17.36
C HIS A 360 12.01 -34.52 15.83
N ILE A 361 13.14 -34.39 15.12
CA ILE A 361 13.17 -34.58 13.66
C ILE A 361 12.78 -36.03 13.36
N GLY A 362 11.73 -36.21 12.55
CA GLY A 362 11.10 -37.51 12.29
C GLY A 362 9.80 -37.78 13.08
N GLN A 363 9.42 -36.91 14.02
CA GLN A 363 8.16 -37.02 14.75
C GLN A 363 6.96 -36.71 13.84
N SER A 364 6.10 -37.71 13.61
CA SER A 364 4.87 -37.54 12.84
C SER A 364 3.83 -36.72 13.61
N ALA A 365 3.32 -35.66 12.98
CA ALA A 365 2.32 -34.78 13.59
C ALA A 365 0.97 -35.52 13.77
N ARG A 366 0.36 -35.40 14.95
CA ARG A 366 -1.03 -35.84 15.15
C ARG A 366 -1.95 -34.94 14.34
N ALA A 367 -2.76 -35.53 13.46
CA ALA A 367 -3.72 -34.83 12.61
C ALA A 367 -4.88 -34.25 13.45
N ALA A 368 -4.68 -33.07 14.02
CA ALA A 368 -5.78 -32.26 14.55
C ALA A 368 -6.67 -31.83 13.38
N ALA A 369 -7.97 -32.15 13.45
CA ALA A 369 -8.91 -31.83 12.38
C ALA A 369 -8.97 -30.31 12.14
N LEU A 370 -8.63 -29.89 10.92
CA LEU A 370 -8.34 -28.50 10.58
C LEU A 370 -9.64 -27.66 10.53
N ARG A 371 -10.04 -27.14 11.69
CA ARG A 371 -11.17 -26.21 11.83
C ARG A 371 -10.80 -24.85 11.21
N VAL A 372 -11.10 -24.68 9.94
CA VAL A 372 -10.99 -23.39 9.25
C VAL A 372 -12.08 -22.46 9.79
N ASP A 373 -11.69 -21.48 10.60
CA ASP A 373 -12.59 -20.47 11.15
C ASP A 373 -12.94 -19.42 10.07
N LEU A 374 -14.03 -19.69 9.34
CA LEU A 374 -14.48 -18.85 8.23
C LEU A 374 -15.33 -17.68 8.74
N ALA A 375 -14.78 -16.47 8.64
CA ALA A 375 -15.47 -15.25 9.02
C ALA A 375 -16.83 -15.08 8.28
N PRO A 376 -17.95 -14.80 8.99
CA PRO A 376 -19.29 -14.84 8.42
C PRO A 376 -19.52 -13.80 7.32
N SER A 377 -20.37 -14.17 6.35
CA SER A 377 -20.67 -13.34 5.19
C SER A 377 -21.40 -12.04 5.59
N PRO A 378 -21.42 -11.02 4.72
CA PRO A 378 -22.20 -9.81 4.97
C PRO A 378 -23.69 -10.08 5.17
N ALA A 379 -24.22 -11.15 4.58
CA ALA A 379 -25.62 -11.55 4.74
C ALA A 379 -25.88 -12.15 6.14
N GLU A 380 -25.03 -13.08 6.60
CA GLU A 380 -25.13 -13.62 7.97
C GLU A 380 -24.98 -12.50 9.01
N ARG A 381 -23.99 -11.61 8.86
CA ARG A 381 -23.76 -10.50 9.82
C ARG A 381 -24.92 -9.50 9.86
N LEU A 382 -25.60 -9.26 8.74
CA LEU A 382 -26.83 -8.44 8.72
C LEU A 382 -28.04 -9.18 9.30
N ALA A 383 -28.12 -10.52 9.15
CA ALA A 383 -29.18 -11.33 9.76
C ALA A 383 -28.99 -11.51 11.29
N GLN A 384 -27.76 -11.46 11.77
CA GLN A 384 -27.39 -11.50 13.20
C GLN A 384 -27.43 -10.12 13.88
N ALA A 385 -27.60 -9.03 13.13
CA ALA A 385 -27.59 -7.68 13.68
C ALA A 385 -28.82 -7.43 14.60
N PRO A 386 -28.64 -6.77 15.76
CA PRO A 386 -29.75 -6.47 16.66
C PRO A 386 -30.76 -5.52 16.00
N ILE A 387 -32.05 -5.88 16.07
CA ILE A 387 -33.13 -5.15 15.39
C ILE A 387 -33.39 -3.82 16.11
N ARG A 388 -33.27 -2.70 15.38
CA ARG A 388 -33.41 -1.32 15.87
C ARG A 388 -34.75 -0.66 15.51
N MET A 389 -35.74 -1.45 15.08
CA MET A 389 -37.06 -1.01 14.63
C MET A 389 -38.17 -1.95 15.17
N ASP A 390 -39.45 -1.58 14.99
CA ASP A 390 -40.57 -2.46 15.37
C ASP A 390 -40.46 -3.85 14.71
N ARG A 391 -40.70 -4.89 15.52
CA ARG A 391 -40.57 -6.30 15.13
C ARG A 391 -41.61 -6.71 14.08
N LYS A 392 -42.82 -6.14 14.09
CA LYS A 392 -43.85 -6.42 13.07
C LYS A 392 -43.49 -5.76 11.73
N ALA A 393 -43.01 -4.52 11.75
CA ALA A 393 -42.50 -3.80 10.58
C ALA A 393 -41.28 -4.49 9.97
N HIS A 394 -40.31 -4.92 10.79
CA HIS A 394 -39.14 -5.68 10.34
C HIS A 394 -39.56 -7.00 9.66
N GLN A 395 -40.51 -7.75 10.24
CA GLN A 395 -41.05 -8.97 9.62
C GLN A 395 -41.81 -8.72 8.31
N LYS A 396 -42.50 -7.58 8.17
CA LYS A 396 -43.12 -7.20 6.88
C LYS A 396 -42.05 -6.86 5.84
N MET A 397 -41.00 -6.13 6.23
CA MET A 397 -39.87 -5.77 5.35
C MET A 397 -39.15 -7.00 4.81
N THR A 398 -38.66 -7.90 5.68
CA THR A 398 -37.88 -9.07 5.26
C THR A 398 -38.69 -10.05 4.41
N ARG A 399 -40.00 -10.19 4.67
CA ARG A 399 -40.95 -10.97 3.84
C ARG A 399 -41.37 -10.27 2.54
N GLY A 400 -40.84 -9.08 2.22
CA GLY A 400 -41.20 -8.33 1.01
C GLY A 400 -42.67 -7.87 0.97
N LYS A 401 -43.29 -7.65 2.14
CA LYS A 401 -44.64 -7.07 2.32
C LYS A 401 -44.61 -5.56 2.64
N LEU A 402 -43.47 -4.92 2.41
CA LEU A 402 -43.32 -3.47 2.30
C LEU A 402 -42.57 -3.20 0.99
N ASP A 403 -43.01 -2.17 0.27
CA ASP A 403 -42.46 -1.78 -1.02
C ASP A 403 -41.62 -0.50 -0.88
N PRO A 404 -40.39 -0.45 -1.42
CA PRO A 404 -39.51 0.71 -1.28
C PRO A 404 -40.05 1.98 -1.95
N GLU A 405 -40.00 3.09 -1.20
CA GLU A 405 -40.46 4.42 -1.62
C GLU A 405 -39.48 5.10 -2.59
N ALA A 406 -38.23 4.65 -2.61
CA ALA A 406 -37.24 4.98 -3.63
C ALA A 406 -36.24 3.84 -3.83
N ARG A 407 -35.56 3.85 -4.98
CA ARG A 407 -34.48 2.91 -5.32
C ARG A 407 -33.27 3.68 -5.86
N ILE A 408 -32.08 3.22 -5.51
CA ILE A 408 -30.83 3.54 -6.22
C ILE A 408 -30.22 2.24 -6.73
N ASP A 409 -29.63 2.30 -7.92
CA ASP A 409 -28.86 1.21 -8.48
C ASP A 409 -27.39 1.62 -8.61
N LEU A 410 -26.52 0.80 -8.03
CA LEU A 410 -25.07 0.98 -8.01
C LEU A 410 -24.35 -0.13 -8.78
N HIS A 411 -25.07 -1.04 -9.46
CA HIS A 411 -24.40 -2.10 -10.22
C HIS A 411 -23.54 -1.50 -11.34
N GLY A 412 -22.35 -2.08 -11.56
CA GLY A 412 -21.40 -1.60 -12.57
C GLY A 412 -20.57 -0.37 -12.16
N MET A 413 -21.00 0.42 -11.17
CA MET A 413 -20.22 1.57 -10.66
C MET A 413 -18.94 1.14 -9.93
N THR A 414 -17.90 1.98 -9.99
CA THR A 414 -16.73 1.85 -9.13
C THR A 414 -17.01 2.33 -7.71
N LEU A 415 -16.12 2.03 -6.76
CA LEU A 415 -16.22 2.54 -5.39
C LEU A 415 -16.19 4.08 -5.31
N ALA A 416 -15.51 4.74 -6.23
CA ALA A 416 -15.36 6.20 -6.24
C ALA A 416 -16.64 6.93 -6.69
N GLU A 417 -17.44 6.31 -7.56
CA GLU A 417 -18.71 6.84 -8.06
C GLU A 417 -19.87 6.45 -7.12
N ALA A 418 -19.93 5.18 -6.72
CA ALA A 418 -21.04 4.65 -5.94
C ALA A 418 -21.14 5.22 -4.51
N HIS A 419 -20.00 5.60 -3.91
CA HIS A 419 -19.98 6.14 -2.55
C HIS A 419 -20.63 7.54 -2.43
N PRO A 420 -20.22 8.57 -3.20
CA PRO A 420 -20.89 9.88 -3.17
C PRO A 420 -22.33 9.80 -3.66
N GLU A 421 -22.66 8.94 -4.64
CA GLU A 421 -24.04 8.76 -5.09
C GLU A 421 -24.95 8.13 -4.03
N LEU A 422 -24.47 7.11 -3.31
CA LEU A 422 -25.20 6.55 -2.18
C LEU A 422 -25.42 7.60 -1.06
N ILE A 423 -24.42 8.41 -0.76
CA ILE A 423 -24.54 9.51 0.22
C ILE A 423 -25.62 10.50 -0.23
N ARG A 424 -25.51 11.01 -1.46
CA ARG A 424 -26.45 11.96 -2.05
C ARG A 424 -27.89 11.43 -2.04
N PHE A 425 -28.09 10.19 -2.48
CA PHE A 425 -29.39 9.56 -2.55
C PHE A 425 -30.04 9.37 -1.17
N LEU A 426 -29.30 8.87 -0.17
CA LEU A 426 -29.87 8.59 1.15
C LEU A 426 -30.17 9.86 1.95
N LEU A 427 -29.33 10.89 1.85
CA LEU A 427 -29.62 12.19 2.45
C LEU A 427 -30.85 12.83 1.79
N ASN A 428 -30.94 12.82 0.46
CA ASN A 428 -32.11 13.32 -0.27
C ASN A 428 -33.39 12.51 -0.01
N ALA A 429 -33.27 11.19 0.25
CA ALA A 429 -34.40 10.36 0.63
C ALA A 429 -34.89 10.68 2.06
N HIS A 430 -33.97 10.92 2.99
CA HIS A 430 -34.27 11.29 4.37
C HIS A 430 -34.93 12.67 4.47
N THR A 431 -34.43 13.69 3.75
CA THR A 431 -35.06 15.02 3.69
C THR A 431 -36.41 15.00 2.96
N ALA A 432 -36.59 14.11 1.96
CA ALA A 432 -37.89 13.82 1.36
C ALA A 432 -38.81 12.95 2.23
N GLY A 433 -38.48 12.73 3.52
CA GLY A 433 -39.31 12.00 4.49
C GLY A 433 -39.45 10.48 4.26
N ARG A 434 -38.74 9.92 3.28
CA ARG A 434 -38.88 8.51 2.88
C ARG A 434 -38.35 7.56 3.95
N ARG A 435 -39.03 6.44 4.16
CA ARG A 435 -38.74 5.53 5.29
C ARG A 435 -38.07 4.23 4.88
N LEU A 436 -38.46 3.63 3.76
CA LEU A 436 -37.86 2.42 3.19
C LEU A 436 -37.31 2.71 1.80
N VAL A 437 -36.00 2.52 1.61
CA VAL A 437 -35.37 2.62 0.29
C VAL A 437 -34.58 1.36 -0.06
N LEU A 438 -34.44 1.11 -1.36
CA LEU A 438 -33.72 -0.04 -1.92
C LEU A 438 -32.39 0.40 -2.50
N VAL A 439 -31.30 -0.26 -2.08
CA VAL A 439 -29.95 -0.05 -2.62
C VAL A 439 -29.54 -1.32 -3.36
N ILE A 440 -29.47 -1.27 -4.68
CA ILE A 440 -29.06 -2.40 -5.53
C ILE A 440 -27.54 -2.32 -5.71
N THR A 441 -26.84 -3.43 -5.42
CA THR A 441 -25.36 -3.54 -5.50
C THR A 441 -24.88 -4.60 -6.49
N GLY A 442 -25.83 -5.24 -7.18
CA GLY A 442 -25.59 -6.39 -8.07
C GLY A 442 -25.42 -7.70 -7.30
N LYS A 443 -25.84 -8.82 -7.92
CA LYS A 443 -25.72 -10.16 -7.32
C LYS A 443 -24.29 -10.73 -7.34
N GLY A 444 -23.35 -10.10 -8.03
CA GLY A 444 -22.04 -10.68 -8.35
C GLY A 444 -22.19 -11.88 -9.29
N LYS A 445 -22.52 -11.64 -10.57
CA LYS A 445 -22.45 -12.70 -11.59
C LYS A 445 -21.00 -13.18 -11.66
N ARG A 446 -20.78 -14.50 -11.65
CA ARG A 446 -19.51 -15.10 -12.11
C ARG A 446 -19.42 -14.84 -13.63
N GLY A 447 -18.69 -13.81 -14.02
CA GLY A 447 -18.44 -13.43 -15.41
C GLY A 447 -16.93 -13.31 -15.66
N HIS A 448 -16.52 -13.40 -16.92
CA HIS A 448 -15.11 -13.38 -17.32
C HIS A 448 -14.37 -12.16 -16.76
N ASP A 449 -13.24 -12.41 -16.12
CA ASP A 449 -12.51 -11.44 -15.31
C ASP A 449 -11.39 -10.83 -16.17
N GLU A 450 -11.70 -9.79 -16.95
CA GLU A 450 -10.74 -9.07 -17.82
C GLU A 450 -9.77 -8.17 -17.01
N GLY A 451 -9.30 -8.67 -15.86
CA GLY A 451 -8.55 -7.92 -14.87
C GLY A 451 -7.32 -8.68 -14.35
N PRO A 452 -6.26 -7.97 -13.89
CA PRO A 452 -4.95 -8.57 -13.65
C PRO A 452 -4.70 -8.94 -12.18
N ILE A 453 -5.74 -8.84 -11.35
CA ILE A 453 -5.82 -9.24 -9.95
C ILE A 453 -7.27 -9.72 -9.80
N PRO A 454 -7.55 -10.88 -9.18
CA PRO A 454 -8.92 -11.32 -8.91
C PRO A 454 -9.67 -10.24 -8.12
N GLN A 455 -10.59 -9.55 -8.79
CA GLN A 455 -11.44 -8.60 -8.11
C GLN A 455 -12.39 -9.41 -7.23
N ARG A 456 -12.63 -8.98 -5.98
CA ARG A 456 -13.72 -9.57 -5.18
C ARG A 456 -15.06 -9.11 -5.76
N GLN A 457 -15.47 -9.73 -6.87
CA GLN A 457 -16.64 -9.35 -7.67
C GLN A 457 -17.86 -9.20 -6.75
N GLY A 458 -18.51 -8.03 -6.82
CA GLY A 458 -19.41 -7.57 -5.76
C GLY A 458 -18.73 -6.76 -4.65
N VAL A 459 -17.66 -6.01 -4.93
CA VAL A 459 -16.99 -5.15 -3.91
C VAL A 459 -17.99 -4.21 -3.23
N LEU A 460 -18.96 -3.67 -3.97
CA LEU A 460 -20.06 -2.86 -3.44
C LEU A 460 -20.97 -3.63 -2.46
N ARG A 461 -21.26 -4.91 -2.73
CA ARG A 461 -22.00 -5.80 -1.81
C ARG A 461 -21.28 -5.96 -0.46
N HIS A 462 -19.94 -5.86 -0.45
CA HIS A 462 -19.15 -5.89 0.78
C HIS A 462 -18.98 -4.51 1.43
N GLN A 463 -18.92 -3.42 0.66
CA GLN A 463 -18.64 -2.07 1.16
C GLN A 463 -19.89 -1.26 1.54
N VAL A 464 -21.01 -1.38 0.79
CA VAL A 464 -22.25 -0.65 1.08
C VAL A 464 -22.78 -0.91 2.50
N PRO A 465 -22.83 -2.15 3.02
CA PRO A 465 -23.19 -2.39 4.41
C PRO A 465 -22.26 -1.70 5.43
N HIS A 466 -21.01 -1.41 5.08
CA HIS A 466 -20.07 -0.68 5.94
C HIS A 466 -20.34 0.83 5.87
N TRP A 467 -20.46 1.40 4.67
CA TRP A 467 -20.78 2.83 4.44
C TRP A 467 -22.09 3.25 5.13
N LEU A 468 -23.12 2.39 5.10
CA LEU A 468 -24.42 2.63 5.77
C LEU A 468 -24.33 2.79 7.30
N HIS A 469 -23.21 2.40 7.91
CA HIS A 469 -22.94 2.56 9.36
C HIS A 469 -21.92 3.67 9.65
N GLN A 470 -21.30 4.29 8.64
CA GLN A 470 -20.31 5.36 8.81
C GLN A 470 -20.99 6.74 8.75
N PRO A 471 -20.46 7.77 9.44
CA PRO A 471 -20.88 9.16 9.22
C PRO A 471 -20.66 9.59 7.75
N PRO A 472 -21.57 10.36 7.13
CA PRO A 472 -22.80 10.90 7.71
C PRO A 472 -23.97 9.90 7.78
N LEU A 473 -23.94 8.82 6.99
CA LEU A 473 -25.08 7.91 6.77
C LEU A 473 -25.57 7.19 8.02
N GLY A 474 -24.67 6.77 8.91
CA GLY A 474 -25.01 6.08 10.17
C GLY A 474 -25.90 6.90 11.11
N GLN A 475 -26.02 8.22 10.91
CA GLN A 475 -26.96 9.07 11.62
C GLN A 475 -28.38 8.94 11.05
N VAL A 476 -28.55 8.97 9.72
CA VAL A 476 -29.89 8.90 9.07
C VAL A 476 -30.43 7.47 8.94
N VAL A 477 -29.57 6.46 8.96
CA VAL A 477 -29.97 5.04 8.90
C VAL A 477 -30.43 4.52 10.27
N LEU A 478 -31.56 3.83 10.31
CA LEU A 478 -32.09 3.14 11.49
C LEU A 478 -31.74 1.64 11.48
N GLN A 479 -32.02 0.97 10.35
CA GLN A 479 -31.84 -0.48 10.17
C GLN A 479 -31.40 -0.77 8.73
N VAL A 480 -30.48 -1.74 8.57
CA VAL A 480 -30.15 -2.34 7.27
C VAL A 480 -30.59 -3.80 7.30
N SER A 481 -31.05 -4.33 6.17
CA SER A 481 -31.34 -5.75 5.98
C SER A 481 -31.12 -6.17 4.53
N GLN A 482 -30.97 -7.46 4.26
CA GLN A 482 -30.92 -7.98 2.90
C GLN A 482 -32.31 -7.83 2.23
N ALA A 483 -32.35 -7.46 0.96
CA ALA A 483 -33.60 -7.36 0.21
C ALA A 483 -34.28 -8.74 0.08
N HIS A 484 -35.62 -8.74 0.00
CA HIS A 484 -36.37 -9.94 -0.36
C HIS A 484 -36.06 -10.36 -1.80
N LEU A 485 -36.26 -11.63 -2.16
CA LEU A 485 -35.96 -12.15 -3.50
C LEU A 485 -36.64 -11.33 -4.61
N LYS A 486 -37.88 -10.88 -4.37
CA LYS A 486 -38.66 -10.00 -5.28
C LYS A 486 -38.01 -8.65 -5.59
N HIS A 487 -37.07 -8.20 -4.74
CA HIS A 487 -36.37 -6.90 -4.84
C HIS A 487 -34.84 -7.08 -4.99
N GLY A 488 -34.40 -8.20 -5.56
CA GLY A 488 -32.99 -8.46 -5.89
C GLY A 488 -32.27 -9.45 -4.97
N GLY A 489 -32.85 -9.79 -3.82
CA GLY A 489 -32.29 -10.80 -2.90
C GLY A 489 -30.88 -10.42 -2.40
N ALA A 490 -29.95 -11.38 -2.46
CA ALA A 490 -28.58 -11.25 -1.96
C ALA A 490 -27.71 -10.17 -2.63
N GLY A 491 -28.18 -9.53 -3.71
CA GLY A 491 -27.51 -8.41 -4.40
C GLY A 491 -28.11 -7.03 -4.12
N ALA A 492 -29.03 -6.91 -3.17
CA ALA A 492 -29.65 -5.63 -2.80
C ALA A 492 -29.94 -5.54 -1.29
N TYR A 493 -30.05 -4.32 -0.80
CA TYR A 493 -30.28 -4.02 0.61
C TYR A 493 -31.52 -3.16 0.79
N TYR A 494 -32.34 -3.52 1.78
CA TYR A 494 -33.30 -2.60 2.36
C TYR A 494 -32.58 -1.70 3.36
N VAL A 495 -32.70 -0.39 3.17
CA VAL A 495 -32.22 0.62 4.11
C VAL A 495 -33.45 1.31 4.68
N TYR A 496 -33.66 1.15 5.98
CA TYR A 496 -34.73 1.81 6.70
C TYR A 496 -34.17 3.07 7.36
N LEU A 497 -34.73 4.22 7.00
CA LEU A 497 -34.29 5.53 7.46
C LEU A 497 -35.01 5.94 8.75
N ARG A 498 -34.36 6.81 9.52
CA ARG A 498 -35.03 7.55 10.60
C ARG A 498 -36.02 8.54 10.00
N ARG A 499 -37.02 8.92 10.78
CA ARG A 499 -37.78 10.15 10.50
C ARG A 499 -36.81 11.34 10.61
N GLY A 500 -36.93 12.31 9.71
CA GLY A 500 -36.44 13.66 10.00
C GLY A 500 -37.15 14.20 11.25
N GLY A 501 -36.44 15.01 12.04
CA GLY A 501 -37.01 15.85 13.09
C GLY A 501 -37.41 17.21 12.53
#